data_AF-A0A7R9M1Q3-F1
#
_entry.id   AF-A0A7R9M1Q3-F1
#
_cell.length_a   1.000
_cell.length_b   1.000
_cell.length_c   1.000
_cell.angle_alpha   90.00
_cell.angle_beta   90.00
_cell.angle_gamma   90.00
#
_symmetry.space_group_name_H-M   'P 1'
#
loop_
_entity.id
_entity.type
_entity.pdbx_description
1 polymer ?
#
loop_
_entity_poly.entity_id
_entity_poly.type
_entity_poly.pdbx_seq_one_letter_code
_entity_poly.pdbx_strand_id
1 'polypeptide(L)'
;CQRWVNTQESSASGLTVLEVTIPTGYVIQQQELDLIVKTTSLSNLEEARHYDRKVVFYFDYLDINPTCISFTVQRWYPVANLTRYIPVRVYDYYAPERFNETMFNTQNLYYLSVCHVCASYQCPYCPIFSGTLNLTP
;
A
#
# COMPACT_ATOMS: atom_id res chain seq x y z
N CYS A 1 -1.48 10.25 -3.95
CA CYS A 1 -1.23 11.69 -4.07
C CYS A 1 -1.96 12.38 -2.94
N GLN A 2 -1.31 13.36 -2.32
CA GLN A 2 -1.79 14.06 -1.14
C GLN A 2 -1.43 15.54 -1.28
N ARG A 3 -2.24 16.41 -0.68
CA ARG A 3 -2.02 17.86 -0.65
C ARG A 3 -2.63 18.45 0.60
N TRP A 4 -2.11 19.59 1.01
CA TRP A 4 -2.71 20.38 2.07
C TRP A 4 -4.02 21.02 1.59
N VAL A 5 -5.02 21.00 2.47
CA VAL A 5 -6.37 21.51 2.20
C VAL A 5 -6.73 22.72 3.05
N ASN A 6 -6.16 22.84 4.25
CA ASN A 6 -6.52 23.87 5.21
C ASN A 6 -5.62 25.13 5.07
N THR A 7 -5.76 25.80 3.94
CA THR A 7 -4.98 27.00 3.60
C THR A 7 -5.35 28.26 4.40
N GLN A 8 -6.43 28.21 5.18
CA GLN A 8 -6.84 29.32 6.04
C GLN A 8 -5.94 29.47 7.28
N GLU A 9 -5.39 28.36 7.77
CA GLU A 9 -4.51 28.36 8.95
C GLU A 9 -3.05 28.59 8.57
N SER A 10 -2.57 27.93 7.51
CA SER A 10 -1.19 28.00 7.05
C SER A 10 -1.10 27.72 5.56
N SER A 11 -0.09 28.28 4.89
CA SER A 11 0.21 28.01 3.47
C SER A 11 0.66 26.57 3.22
N ALA A 12 1.26 25.92 4.21
CA ALA A 12 1.74 24.53 4.17
C ALA A 12 1.44 23.82 5.50
N SER A 13 1.37 22.48 5.46
CA SER A 13 1.27 21.67 6.69
C SER A 13 2.61 21.59 7.42
N GLY A 14 2.58 21.11 8.67
CA GLY A 14 3.80 20.66 9.34
C GLY A 14 4.22 19.26 8.88
N LEU A 15 5.11 18.65 9.68
CA LEU A 15 5.59 17.29 9.45
C LEU A 15 4.41 16.33 9.35
N THR A 16 4.29 15.69 8.19
CA THR A 16 3.13 14.88 7.83
C THR A 16 3.53 13.46 7.57
N VAL A 17 2.72 12.53 8.06
CA VAL A 17 2.93 11.10 7.91
C VAL A 17 1.89 10.52 6.97
N LEU A 18 2.34 9.82 5.94
CA LEU A 18 1.52 8.99 5.07
C LEU A 18 1.71 7.53 5.45
N GLU A 19 0.66 6.92 5.97
CA GLU A 19 0.60 5.50 6.30
C GLU A 19 -0.22 4.75 5.25
N VAL A 20 0.41 3.77 4.60
CA VAL A 20 -0.22 2.89 3.61
C VAL A 20 -0.21 1.47 4.15
N THR A 21 -1.39 0.88 4.33
CA THR A 21 -1.47 -0.55 4.71
C THR A 21 -1.07 -1.43 3.53
N ILE A 22 -0.27 -2.45 3.78
CA ILE A 22 0.15 -3.42 2.76
C ILE A 22 -0.76 -4.66 2.83
N PRO A 23 -1.24 -5.17 1.67
CA PRO A 23 -2.04 -6.38 1.65
C PRO A 23 -1.24 -7.59 2.15
N THR A 24 -1.93 -8.56 2.73
CA THR A 24 -1.32 -9.78 3.27
C THR A 24 -0.57 -10.56 2.18
N GLY A 25 0.63 -11.03 2.51
CA GLY A 25 1.49 -11.79 1.59
C GLY A 25 2.33 -10.94 0.66
N TYR A 26 2.18 -9.61 0.70
CA TYR A 26 3.05 -8.66 0.04
C TYR A 26 4.03 -8.06 1.03
N VAL A 27 5.28 -7.91 0.59
CA VAL A 27 6.37 -7.36 1.40
C VAL A 27 7.18 -6.41 0.52
N ILE A 28 7.72 -5.37 1.14
CA ILE A 28 8.73 -4.49 0.55
C ILE A 28 9.95 -4.48 1.45
N GLN A 29 11.13 -4.48 0.84
CA GLN A 29 12.39 -4.40 1.57
C GLN A 29 12.69 -2.94 1.92
N GLN A 30 13.28 -2.71 3.09
CA GLN A 30 13.66 -1.36 3.51
C GLN A 30 14.64 -0.71 2.53
N GLN A 31 15.53 -1.49 1.91
CA GLN A 31 16.51 -1.00 0.93
C GLN A 31 15.85 -0.35 -0.29
N GLU A 32 14.75 -0.92 -0.79
CA GLU A 32 13.98 -0.36 -1.91
C GLU A 32 13.35 0.98 -1.52
N LEU A 33 12.84 1.10 -0.28
CA LEU A 33 12.30 2.36 0.23
C LEU A 33 13.37 3.44 0.35
N ASP A 34 14.54 3.10 0.89
CA ASP A 34 15.67 4.04 1.02
C ASP A 34 16.16 4.51 -0.36
N LEU A 35 16.13 3.63 -1.37
CA LEU A 35 16.43 4.00 -2.76
C LEU A 35 15.39 4.95 -3.34
N ILE A 36 14.10 4.72 -3.08
CA ILE A 36 13.02 5.62 -3.51
C ILE A 36 13.24 7.01 -2.92
N VAL A 37 13.52 7.12 -1.62
CA VAL A 37 13.79 8.42 -0.96
C VAL A 37 14.98 9.14 -1.61
N LYS A 38 16.06 8.41 -1.92
CA LYS A 38 17.27 9.00 -2.53
C LYS A 38 17.13 9.38 -4.00
N THR A 39 16.35 8.61 -4.76
CA THR A 39 16.20 8.78 -6.22
C THR A 39 15.08 9.72 -6.59
N THR A 40 14.07 9.83 -5.72
CA THR A 40 12.91 10.67 -5.97
C THR A 40 13.30 12.14 -5.83
N SER A 41 12.90 12.98 -6.79
CA SER A 41 13.14 14.42 -6.76
C SER A 41 12.19 15.19 -5.84
N LEU A 42 11.47 14.51 -4.95
CA LEU A 42 10.55 15.13 -4.01
C LEU A 42 11.38 15.65 -2.83
N SER A 43 11.61 16.95 -2.82
CA SER A 43 12.40 17.62 -1.78
C SER A 43 11.78 17.52 -0.38
N ASN A 44 10.49 17.20 -0.28
CA ASN A 44 9.77 17.14 0.98
C ASN A 44 9.67 15.74 1.59
N LEU A 45 10.19 14.70 0.93
CA LEU A 45 10.19 13.33 1.46
C LEU A 45 11.51 13.06 2.22
N GLU A 46 11.44 12.94 3.54
CA GLU A 46 12.64 12.73 4.38
C GLU A 46 13.00 11.25 4.57
N GLU A 47 12.01 10.45 4.95
CA GLU A 47 12.21 9.04 5.32
C GLU A 47 11.02 8.19 4.88
N ALA A 48 11.30 6.94 4.52
CA ALA A 48 10.29 5.92 4.28
C ALA A 48 10.66 4.68 5.08
N ARG A 49 9.73 4.15 5.87
CA ARG A 49 9.97 2.96 6.70
C ARG A 49 8.91 1.90 6.47
N HIS A 50 9.37 0.66 6.33
CA HIS A 50 8.50 -0.50 6.37
C HIS A 50 8.29 -0.98 7.81
N TYR A 51 7.03 -1.15 8.16
CA TYR A 51 6.58 -1.90 9.33
C TYR A 51 5.79 -3.13 8.84
N ASP A 52 5.75 -4.19 9.64
CA ASP A 52 5.22 -5.53 9.30
C ASP A 52 4.10 -5.58 8.24
N ARG A 53 3.04 -4.77 8.40
CA ARG A 53 1.92 -4.67 7.44
C ARG A 53 1.63 -3.25 6.93
N LYS A 54 2.56 -2.32 7.06
CA LYS A 54 2.34 -0.93 6.64
C LYS A 54 3.63 -0.25 6.24
N VAL A 55 3.55 0.59 5.22
CA VAL A 55 4.65 1.46 4.82
C VAL A 55 4.31 2.87 5.27
N VAL A 56 5.26 3.51 5.91
CA VAL A 56 5.10 4.85 6.47
C VAL A 56 6.10 5.78 5.79
N PHE A 57 5.60 6.85 5.18
CA PHE A 57 6.41 7.90 4.57
C PHE A 57 6.31 9.16 5.43
N TYR A 58 7.45 9.76 5.73
CA TYR A 58 7.59 11.00 6.48
C TYR A 58 7.88 12.14 5.53
N PHE A 59 7.03 13.16 5.56
CA PHE A 59 7.19 14.39 4.81
C PHE A 59 7.43 15.56 5.73
N ASP A 60 8.34 16.45 5.37
CA ASP A 60 8.57 17.71 6.10
C ASP A 60 7.32 18.59 6.13
N TYR A 61 6.65 18.67 4.98
CA TYR A 61 5.45 19.45 4.78
C TYR A 61 4.69 18.96 3.54
N LEU A 62 3.41 19.30 3.50
CA LEU A 62 2.57 19.23 2.30
C LEU A 62 2.12 20.64 1.93
N ASP A 63 2.27 20.96 0.66
CA ASP A 63 1.77 22.20 0.07
C ASP A 63 0.38 22.02 -0.54
N ILE A 64 -0.14 23.11 -1.09
CA ILE A 64 -1.32 23.11 -1.97
C ILE A 64 -1.09 22.23 -3.22
N ASN A 65 0.17 22.14 -3.68
CA ASN A 65 0.54 21.31 -4.82
C ASN A 65 0.49 19.82 -4.44
N PRO A 66 -0.11 18.96 -5.29
CA PRO A 66 -0.21 17.54 -4.99
C PRO A 66 1.15 16.84 -5.05
N THR A 67 1.56 16.23 -3.94
CA THR A 67 2.71 15.33 -3.86
C THR A 67 2.25 13.89 -4.11
N CYS A 68 2.89 13.18 -5.03
CA CYS A 68 2.58 11.80 -5.38
C CYS A 68 3.83 10.92 -5.23
N ILE A 69 3.69 9.77 -4.58
CA ILE A 69 4.73 8.75 -4.50
C ILE A 69 4.21 7.48 -5.17
N SER A 70 5.07 6.86 -5.97
CA SER A 70 4.88 5.50 -6.49
C SER A 70 5.92 4.58 -5.88
N PHE A 71 5.47 3.44 -5.37
CA PHE A 71 6.35 2.38 -4.88
C PHE A 71 5.74 1.04 -5.27
N THR A 72 6.58 0.01 -5.38
CA THR A 72 6.16 -1.33 -5.79
C THR A 72 6.38 -2.30 -4.64
N VAL A 73 5.36 -3.08 -4.32
CA VAL A 73 5.45 -4.15 -3.33
C VAL A 73 5.45 -5.51 -4.02
N GLN A 74 6.23 -6.46 -3.51
CA GLN A 74 6.37 -7.78 -4.12
C GLN A 74 5.59 -8.83 -3.35
N ARG A 75 5.04 -9.81 -4.06
CA ARG A 75 4.35 -10.95 -3.45
C ARG A 75 5.37 -11.97 -2.96
N TRP A 76 5.41 -12.19 -1.65
CA TRP A 76 6.28 -13.18 -1.00
C TRP A 76 5.54 -14.47 -0.66
N TYR A 77 4.26 -14.35 -0.26
CA TYR A 77 3.46 -15.49 0.16
C TYR A 77 2.22 -15.67 -0.74
N PRO A 78 1.83 -16.92 -1.04
CA PRO A 78 0.60 -17.21 -1.75
C PRO A 78 -0.62 -17.03 -0.85
N VAL A 79 -1.19 -15.82 -0.83
CA VAL A 79 -2.44 -15.51 -0.11
C VAL A 79 -3.57 -15.27 -1.12
N ALA A 80 -4.73 -15.89 -0.88
CA ALA A 80 -5.96 -15.69 -1.64
C ALA A 80 -7.00 -14.95 -0.80
N ASN A 81 -8.10 -14.51 -1.43
CA ASN A 81 -9.20 -13.80 -0.76
C ASN A 81 -8.72 -12.56 0.01
N LEU A 82 -7.92 -11.72 -0.64
CA LEU A 82 -7.42 -10.50 -0.03
C LEU A 82 -8.53 -9.48 0.19
N THR A 83 -8.36 -8.61 1.19
CA THR A 83 -9.30 -7.51 1.44
C THR A 83 -9.34 -6.56 0.23
N ARG A 84 -10.55 -6.22 -0.22
CA ARG A 84 -10.78 -5.32 -1.38
C ARG A 84 -10.38 -3.86 -1.11
N TYR A 85 -10.59 -3.40 0.11
CA TYR A 85 -10.37 -2.01 0.50
C TYR A 85 -9.24 -1.95 1.51
N ILE A 86 -8.21 -1.17 1.18
CA ILE A 86 -7.03 -1.00 2.00
C ILE A 86 -6.99 0.45 2.49
N PRO A 87 -6.90 0.69 3.80
CA PRO A 87 -6.86 2.05 4.32
C PRO A 87 -5.51 2.70 4.04
N VAL A 88 -5.58 3.94 3.57
CA VAL A 88 -4.47 4.87 3.39
C VAL A 88 -4.77 6.10 4.22
N ARG A 89 -3.90 6.38 5.20
CA ARG A 89 -4.10 7.46 6.16
C ARG A 89 -2.99 8.49 6.02
N VAL A 90 -3.38 9.76 5.97
CA VAL A 90 -2.46 10.90 6.02
C VAL A 90 -2.80 11.70 7.24
N TYR A 91 -1.81 12.02 8.07
CA TYR A 91 -2.03 12.76 9.32
C TYR A 91 -0.83 13.63 9.66
N ASP A 92 -1.08 14.72 10.38
CA ASP A 92 -0.04 15.56 10.96
C ASP A 92 0.60 14.81 12.14
N TYR A 93 1.94 14.83 12.21
CA TYR A 93 2.69 14.14 13.26
C TYR A 93 2.49 14.78 14.64
N TYR A 94 2.38 16.10 14.72
CA TYR A 94 2.22 16.81 15.98
C TYR A 94 0.76 16.86 16.44
N ALA A 95 -0.19 16.79 15.50
CA ALA A 95 -1.62 16.85 15.76
C ALA A 95 -2.36 15.72 14.99
N PRO A 96 -2.30 14.45 15.47
CA PRO A 96 -2.83 13.29 14.73
C PRO A 96 -4.36 13.27 14.60
N GLU A 97 -5.06 14.15 15.34
CA GLU A 97 -6.49 14.43 15.18
C GLU A 97 -6.80 15.10 13.83
N ARG A 98 -5.82 15.74 13.20
CA ARG A 98 -5.87 16.23 11.82
C ARG A 98 -5.44 15.11 10.89
N PHE A 99 -6.39 14.27 10.49
CA PHE A 99 -6.12 13.18 9.55
C PHE A 99 -7.18 13.09 8.46
N ASN A 100 -6.77 12.50 7.35
CA ASN A 100 -7.66 12.05 6.30
C ASN A 100 -7.37 10.57 6.03
N GLU A 101 -8.42 9.76 5.99
CA GLU A 101 -8.34 8.35 5.69
C GLU A 101 -9.13 8.07 4.40
N THR A 102 -8.48 7.36 3.49
CA THR A 102 -9.05 7.00 2.19
C THR A 102 -8.92 5.50 1.97
N MET A 103 -9.95 4.89 1.39
CA MET A 103 -9.96 3.46 1.11
C MET A 103 -9.50 3.23 -0.33
N PHE A 104 -8.34 2.62 -0.48
CA PHE A 104 -7.80 2.24 -1.79
C PHE A 104 -8.42 0.91 -2.25
N ASN A 105 -9.00 0.90 -3.45
CA ASN A 105 -9.68 -0.27 -4.01
C ASN A 105 -8.69 -1.16 -4.78
N THR A 106 -8.42 -2.34 -4.24
CA THR A 106 -7.59 -3.38 -4.85
C THR A 106 -8.44 -4.51 -5.44
N GLN A 107 -9.35 -4.15 -6.34
CA GLN A 107 -10.25 -5.06 -7.05
C GLN A 107 -9.52 -6.28 -7.64
N ASN A 108 -8.38 -6.06 -8.29
CA ASN A 108 -7.63 -7.12 -8.95
C ASN A 108 -7.08 -8.14 -7.94
N LEU A 109 -6.62 -7.67 -6.76
CA LEU A 109 -6.15 -8.54 -5.69
C LEU A 109 -7.29 -9.32 -5.03
N TYR A 110 -8.47 -8.72 -4.94
CA TYR A 110 -9.67 -9.36 -4.39
C TYR A 110 -10.14 -10.55 -5.24
N TYR A 111 -10.04 -10.46 -6.57
CA TYR A 111 -10.43 -11.54 -7.48
C TYR A 111 -9.44 -12.70 -7.57
N LEU A 112 -8.24 -12.58 -6.97
CA LEU A 112 -7.27 -13.68 -6.93
C LEU A 112 -7.79 -14.82 -6.04
N SER A 113 -8.32 -15.86 -6.70
CA SER A 113 -8.74 -17.09 -6.05
C SER A 113 -7.56 -17.99 -5.70
N VAL A 114 -7.79 -18.94 -4.78
CA VAL A 114 -6.79 -19.95 -4.36
C VAL A 114 -6.12 -20.63 -5.55
N CYS A 115 -6.87 -20.88 -6.64
CA CYS A 115 -6.34 -21.52 -7.83
C CYS A 115 -5.33 -20.67 -8.60
N HIS A 116 -5.58 -19.35 -8.71
CA HIS A 116 -4.64 -18.42 -9.34
C HIS A 116 -3.39 -18.21 -8.50
N VAL A 117 -3.53 -18.34 -7.17
CA VAL A 117 -2.46 -18.12 -6.21
C VAL A 117 -1.56 -19.36 -6.08
N CYS A 118 -2.15 -20.55 -6.01
CA CYS A 118 -1.47 -21.84 -5.90
C CYS A 118 -0.77 -22.23 -7.20
N ALA A 119 -1.41 -21.97 -8.35
CA ALA A 119 -0.87 -22.19 -9.70
C ALA A 119 -0.16 -23.55 -9.89
N SER A 120 -0.63 -24.59 -9.19
CA SER A 120 0.00 -25.91 -9.17
C SER A 120 -1.06 -26.99 -9.41
N TYR A 121 -0.62 -28.09 -10.03
CA TYR A 121 -1.47 -29.26 -10.27
C TYR A 121 -1.76 -30.02 -8.97
N GLN A 122 -0.99 -29.78 -7.90
CA GLN A 122 -1.22 -30.34 -6.58
C GLN A 122 -2.41 -29.69 -5.84
N CYS A 123 -3.07 -28.68 -6.41
CA CYS A 123 -4.27 -28.08 -5.84
C CYS A 123 -5.54 -28.84 -6.29
N PRO A 124 -6.11 -29.74 -5.46
CA PRO A 124 -7.18 -30.67 -5.88
C PRO A 124 -8.49 -29.98 -6.23
N TYR A 125 -8.72 -28.76 -5.74
CA TYR A 125 -9.95 -27.99 -5.98
C TYR A 125 -9.87 -27.03 -7.17
N CYS A 126 -8.86 -27.18 -8.04
CA CYS A 126 -8.58 -26.25 -9.13
C CYS A 126 -8.66 -26.95 -10.50
N PRO A 127 -9.84 -26.97 -11.15
CA PRO A 127 -10.08 -27.80 -12.33
C PRO A 127 -9.24 -27.37 -13.55
N ILE A 128 -8.87 -26.09 -13.64
CA ILE A 128 -8.01 -25.54 -14.70
C ILE A 128 -6.56 -26.05 -14.67
N PHE A 129 -6.02 -26.42 -13.50
CA PHE A 129 -4.60 -26.82 -13.37
C PHE A 129 -4.42 -28.31 -13.06
N SER A 130 -5.38 -28.93 -12.36
CA SER A 130 -5.32 -30.35 -11.98
C SER A 130 -5.82 -31.29 -13.09
N GLY A 131 -6.49 -30.77 -14.13
CA GLY A 131 -7.14 -31.59 -15.17
C GLY A 131 -8.29 -32.45 -14.64
N THR A 132 -8.58 -32.43 -13.34
CA THR A 132 -9.67 -33.17 -12.72
C THR A 132 -10.94 -32.31 -12.79
N LEU A 133 -11.66 -32.41 -13.90
CA LEU A 133 -12.98 -31.80 -14.10
C LEU A 133 -14.08 -32.43 -13.23
N ASN A 134 -13.81 -33.56 -12.55
CA ASN A 134 -14.81 -34.39 -11.88
C ASN A 134 -14.42 -34.78 -10.45
N LEU A 135 -14.27 -33.80 -9.55
CA LEU A 135 -14.41 -34.06 -8.12
C LEU A 135 -15.69 -33.36 -7.64
N THR A 136 -16.81 -34.04 -7.85
CA THR A 136 -18.05 -33.75 -7.11
C THR A 136 -17.90 -34.26 -5.67
N PRO A 137 -18.52 -33.60 -4.68
CA PRO A 137 -18.44 -33.99 -3.27
C PRO A 137 -18.96 -35.40 -3.00
#